data_AF-A0AA96G9I2-F1
#
_entry.id   AF-A0AA96G9I2-F1
#
_cell.length_a   1.000
_cell.length_b   1.000
_cell.length_c   1.000
_cell.angle_alpha   90.00
_cell.angle_beta   90.00
_cell.angle_gamma   90.00
#
_symmetry.space_group_name_H-M   'P 1'
#
loop_
_entity.id
_entity.type
_entity.pdbx_description
1 polymer ?
#
loop_
_entity_poly.entity_id
_entity_poly.type
_entity_poly.pdbx_seq_one_letter_code
_entity_poly.pdbx_strand_id
1 'polypeptide(L)' 'MNARPNWRENAAVELVPGYTLADADGTPRAELAGVRFAVEGGFVHIAVPGVADIQVVSAPAVRRIHYPRPEPTDD' A
#
# COMPACT_ATOMS: atom_id res chain seq x y z
N MET A 1 8.23 20.60 -9.47
CA MET A 1 7.62 19.55 -10.31
C MET A 1 6.86 18.62 -9.38
N ASN A 2 5.53 18.60 -9.43
CA ASN A 2 4.72 17.66 -8.65
C ASN A 2 4.81 16.30 -9.36
N ALA A 3 5.82 15.49 -9.03
CA ALA A 3 5.87 14.13 -9.50
C ALA A 3 4.65 13.40 -8.94
N ARG A 4 3.82 12.82 -9.81
CA ARG A 4 2.72 11.98 -9.33
C ARG A 4 3.33 10.75 -8.66
N PRO A 5 2.82 10.31 -7.49
CA PRO A 5 3.32 9.10 -6.86
C PRO A 5 3.19 7.91 -7.84
N ASN A 6 4.22 7.09 -7.92
CA ASN A 6 4.23 5.91 -8.78
C ASN A 6 3.41 4.80 -8.14
N TRP A 7 2.10 4.87 -8.32
CA TRP A 7 1.16 3.90 -7.77
C TRP A 7 1.31 2.52 -8.41
N ARG A 8 1.28 1.49 -7.57
CA ARG A 8 1.26 0.07 -7.94
C ARG A 8 -0.03 -0.54 -7.45
N GLU A 9 -0.59 -1.44 -8.26
CA GLU A 9 -1.92 -2.02 -8.09
C GLU A 9 -1.84 -3.46 -7.55
N ASN A 10 -2.97 -3.96 -7.02
CA ASN A 10 -3.15 -5.36 -6.61
C ASN A 10 -2.07 -5.89 -5.65
N ALA A 11 -1.61 -5.05 -4.73
CA ALA A 11 -0.58 -5.41 -3.78
C ALA A 11 -1.16 -6.10 -2.54
N ALA A 12 -0.32 -6.92 -1.91
CA ALA A 12 -0.48 -7.37 -0.53
C ALA A 12 0.56 -6.67 0.34
N VAL A 13 0.11 -5.99 1.39
CA VAL A 13 0.94 -5.28 2.36
C VAL A 13 0.84 -5.96 3.71
N GLU A 14 2.00 -6.23 4.29
CA GLU A 14 2.14 -6.80 5.62
C GLU A 14 2.95 -5.87 6.50
N LEU A 15 2.43 -5.56 7.68
CA LEU A 15 3.05 -4.66 8.65
C LEU A 15 3.84 -5.42 9.73
N VAL A 16 4.79 -4.74 10.34
CA VAL A 16 5.46 -5.26 11.54
C VAL A 16 4.49 -5.28 12.73
N PRO A 17 4.70 -6.16 13.73
CA PRO A 17 3.83 -6.23 14.90
C PRO A 17 3.65 -4.87 15.60
N GLY A 18 2.41 -4.56 15.98
CA GLY A 18 2.04 -3.29 16.63
C GLY A 18 1.54 -2.20 15.68
N TYR A 19 1.63 -2.40 14.37
CA TYR A 19 1.07 -1.51 13.35
C TYR A 19 -0.14 -2.13 12.67
N THR A 20 -1.12 -1.30 12.33
CA THR A 20 -2.35 -1.72 11.64
C THR A 20 -2.78 -0.67 10.61
N LEU A 21 -3.53 -1.13 9.62
CA LEU A 21 -4.31 -0.33 8.67
C LEU A 21 -5.78 -0.68 8.85
N ALA A 22 -6.67 0.26 8.63
CA ALA A 22 -8.11 0.00 8.59
C ALA A 22 -8.51 -0.65 7.26
N ASP A 23 -9.36 -1.67 7.32
CA ASP A 23 -10.13 -2.15 6.17
C ASP A 23 -11.39 -1.28 5.93
N ALA A 24 -12.20 -1.64 4.94
CA ALA A 24 -13.42 -0.90 4.57
C ALA A 24 -14.46 -0.82 5.70
N ASP A 25 -14.45 -1.78 6.63
CA ASP A 25 -15.34 -1.80 7.80
C ASP A 25 -14.74 -1.01 8.98
N GLY A 26 -13.57 -0.37 8.78
CA GLY A 26 -12.82 0.30 9.83
C GLY A 26 -12.09 -0.66 10.78
N THR A 27 -12.05 -1.95 10.47
CA THR A 27 -11.40 -2.95 11.33
C THR A 27 -9.88 -2.86 11.15
N PRO A 28 -9.10 -2.79 12.24
CA PRO A 28 -7.64 -2.77 12.15
C PRO A 28 -7.10 -4.14 11.71
N ARG A 29 -6.26 -4.13 10.68
CA ARG A 29 -5.59 -5.30 10.09
C ARG A 29 -4.08 -5.07 10.03
N ALA A 30 -3.30 -6.09 10.36
CA ALA A 30 -1.85 -6.07 10.15
C ALA A 30 -1.45 -6.45 8.72
N GLU A 31 -2.37 -7.04 7.96
CA GLU A 31 -2.19 -7.45 6.57
C GLU A 31 -3.42 -7.09 5.75
N LEU A 32 -3.20 -6.53 4.56
CA LEU A 32 -4.24 -6.22 3.58
C LEU A 32 -3.79 -6.65 2.19
N ALA A 33 -4.73 -7.16 1.39
CA ALA A 33 -4.49 -7.59 0.01
C ALA A 33 -5.42 -6.85 -0.96
N GLY A 34 -5.03 -6.80 -2.23
CA GLY A 34 -5.78 -6.08 -3.27
C GLY A 34 -5.72 -4.56 -3.10
N VAL A 35 -4.69 -4.05 -2.43
CA VAL A 35 -4.52 -2.61 -2.20
C VAL A 35 -3.67 -1.98 -3.30
N ARG A 36 -3.72 -0.64 -3.38
CA ARG A 36 -2.76 0.13 -4.16
C ARG A 36 -1.76 0.77 -3.23
N PHE A 37 -0.51 0.88 -3.67
CA PHE A 37 0.52 1.56 -2.87
C PHE A 37 1.43 2.45 -3.70
N ALA A 38 2.01 3.46 -3.06
CA ALA A 38 3.12 4.24 -3.57
C ALA A 38 4.16 4.45 -2.45
N VAL A 39 5.43 4.59 -2.82
CA VAL A 39 6.52 4.87 -1.86
C VAL A 39 7.08 6.25 -2.15
N GLU A 40 7.08 7.13 -1.16
CA GLU A 40 7.57 8.50 -1.27
C GLU A 40 8.27 8.92 0.02
N GLY A 41 9.51 9.42 -0.08
CA GLY A 41 10.20 10.04 1.06
C GLY A 41 10.37 9.16 2.31
N GLY A 42 10.38 7.82 2.16
CA GLY A 42 10.45 6.90 3.30
C GLY A 42 9.09 6.56 3.93
N PHE A 43 7.99 6.95 3.29
CA PHE A 43 6.62 6.57 3.64
C PHE A 43 6.00 5.68 2.57
N VAL A 44 5.07 4.83 3.00
CA VAL A 44 4.24 4.00 2.13
C VAL A 44 2.81 4.50 2.22
N HIS A 45 2.31 4.99 1.11
CA HIS A 45 0.93 5.44 0.93
C HIS A 45 0.12 4.26 0.45
N ILE A 46 -1.00 3.95 1.10
CA ILE A 46 -1.80 2.76 0.85
C ILE A 46 -3.25 3.17 0.65
N ALA A 47 -3.78 2.90 -0.54
CA ALA A 47 -5.20 3.06 -0.84
C ALA A 47 -5.87 1.69 -0.74
N VAL A 48 -6.75 1.56 0.25
CA VAL A 48 -7.52 0.35 0.52
C VAL A 48 -8.89 0.45 -0.14
N PRO A 49 -9.32 -0.53 -0.96
CA PRO A 49 -10.66 -0.50 -1.55
C PRO A 49 -11.75 -0.33 -0.47
N GLY A 50 -12.68 0.61 -0.68
CA GLY A 50 -13.76 0.90 0.26
C GLY A 50 -13.38 1.86 1.39
N VAL A 51 -12.12 2.26 1.53
CA VAL A 51 -11.67 3.30 2.47
C VAL A 51 -11.53 4.62 1.72
N ALA A 52 -12.13 5.70 2.25
CA ALA A 52 -12.16 7.00 1.58
C ALA A 52 -10.78 7.67 1.51
N ASP A 53 -9.98 7.49 2.57
CA ASP A 53 -8.69 8.14 2.73
C ASP A 53 -7.51 7.22 2.40
N ILE A 54 -6.42 7.82 1.93
CA ILE A 54 -5.12 7.15 1.82
C ILE A 54 -4.54 7.02 3.22
N GLN A 55 -4.19 5.80 3.60
CA GLN A 55 -3.50 5.53 4.85
C GLN A 55 -1.99 5.57 4.61
N VAL A 56 -1.25 6.21 5.52
CA VAL A 56 0.19 6.40 5.37
C VAL A 56 0.91 5.78 6.57
N VAL A 57 1.91 4.96 6.28
CA VAL A 57 2.81 4.41 7.30
C VAL A 57 4.26 4.72 6.92
N SER A 58 5.12 4.83 7.93
CA SER A 58 6.56 4.87 7.68
C SER A 58 7.00 3.56 7.03
N ALA A 59 7.89 3.60 6.04
CA ALA A 59 8.39 2.39 5.38
C ALA A 59 8.95 1.32 6.34
N PRO A 60 9.63 1.67 7.47
CA PRO A 60 10.04 0.69 8.47
C PRO A 60 8.90 -0.04 9.19
N ALA A 61 7.67 0.49 9.16
CA ALA A 61 6.49 -0.19 9.70
C ALA A 61 5.98 -1.29 8.77
N VAL A 62 6.45 -1.33 7.53
CA VAL A 62 6.09 -2.37 6.56
C VAL A 62 7.09 -3.50 6.64
N ARG A 63 6.60 -4.71 6.95
CA ARG A 63 7.39 -5.94 6.93
C ARG A 63 7.70 -6.34 5.51
N ARG A 64 6.69 -6.31 4.63
CA ARG A 64 6.80 -6.78 3.25
C ARG A 64 5.66 -6.24 2.40
N ILE A 65 5.95 -5.97 1.12
CA ILE A 65 4.94 -5.71 0.08
C ILE A 65 5.17 -6.69 -1.06
N HIS A 66 4.10 -7.34 -1.52
CA HIS A 66 4.08 -8.13 -2.74
C HIS A 66 3.15 -7.47 -3.74
N TYR A 67 3.54 -7.39 -5.00
CA TYR A 67 2.66 -6.92 -6.07
C TYR A 67 3.01 -7.62 -7.38
N PRO A 68 2.07 -7.74 -8.32
CA PRO A 68 2.32 -8.37 -9.61
C PRO A 68 3.47 -7.69 -10.35
N ARG A 69 4.31 -8.50 -11.00
CA ARG A 69 5.26 -7.95 -11.97
C ARG A 69 4.46 -7.29 -13.09
N PRO A 70 4.75 -6.04 -13.47
CA PRO A 70 4.14 -5.46 -14.66
C PRO A 70 4.49 -6.34 -15.86
N GLU A 71 3.48 -6.76 -16.63
CA GLU A 71 3.72 -7.48 -17.87
C GLU A 71 4.54 -6.58 -18.80
N PRO A 72 5.54 -7.12 -19.52
CA PRO A 72 6.21 -6.37 -20.56
C PRO A 72 5.16 -5.97 -21.60
N THR A 73 4.98 -4.67 -21.82
CA THR A 73 4.24 -4.19 -22.98
C THR A 73 5.07 -4.55 -24.22
N ASP A 74 4.60 -5.51 -25.02
CA ASP A 74 5.13 -5.71 -26.37
C ASP A 74 4.91 -4.40 -27.15
N ASP A 75 6.01 -3.77 -27.60
CA ASP A 75 6.05 -2.60 -28.50
C ASP A 75 6.37 -3.08 -29.93
#